data_AF-A0ABD4UI37-F1
#
_entry.id   AF-A0ABD4UI37-F1
#
_cell.length_a   1.000
_cell.length_b   1.000
_cell.length_c   1.000
_cell.angle_alpha   90.00
_cell.angle_beta   90.00
_cell.angle_gamma   90.00
#
_symmetry.space_group_name_H-M   'P 1'
#
loop_
_entity.id
_entity.type
_entity.pdbx_description
1 polymer ?
#
loop_
_entity_poly.entity_id
_entity_poly.type
_entity_poly.pdbx_seq_one_letter_code
_entity_poly.pdbx_strand_id
1 'polypeptide(L)' 'MTSEVGDAWVVYSPNESAVGDSAGFWSNEFGWVTLDQATCFSAEEIGRLQPPISTGGDACFVPWQEAQQHYG' A
#
# COMPACT_ATOMS: atom_id res chain seq x y z
N MET A 1 -24.16 -11.04 -6.88
CA MET A 1 -22.70 -11.09 -7.07
C MET A 1 -22.11 -9.85 -6.44
N THR A 2 -21.74 -9.92 -5.16
CA THR A 2 -21.01 -8.84 -4.49
C THR A 2 -19.55 -9.08 -4.76
N SER A 3 -19.01 -8.45 -5.81
CA SER A 3 -17.58 -8.43 -6.06
C SER A 3 -16.90 -7.90 -4.80
N GLU A 4 -16.04 -8.72 -4.20
CA GLU A 4 -15.25 -8.41 -3.01
C GLU A 4 -14.18 -7.37 -3.39
N VAL A 5 -14.61 -6.14 -3.65
CA VAL A 5 -13.70 -4.97 -3.84
C VAL A 5 -13.09 -4.54 -2.49
N GLY A 6 -13.33 -5.30 -1.42
CA GLY A 6 -12.78 -5.09 -0.08
C GLY A 6 -11.51 -5.90 0.23
N ASP A 7 -11.04 -6.75 -0.68
CA ASP A 7 -9.88 -7.62 -0.41
C ASP A 7 -8.56 -7.10 -0.97
N ALA A 8 -8.56 -5.92 -1.60
CA ALA A 8 -7.34 -5.28 -2.08
C ALA A 8 -6.67 -4.46 -0.97
N TRP A 9 -5.43 -4.78 -0.66
CA TRP A 9 -4.59 -4.14 0.35
C TRP A 9 -3.36 -3.55 -0.32
N VAL A 10 -2.90 -2.40 0.14
CA VAL A 10 -1.63 -1.82 -0.30
C VAL A 10 -0.76 -1.54 0.89
N VAL A 11 0.55 -1.60 0.69
CA VAL A 11 1.47 -1.12 1.71
C VAL A 11 1.52 0.38 1.61
N TYR A 12 1.23 1.06 2.72
CA TYR A 12 1.42 2.49 2.86
C TYR A 12 2.42 2.77 3.96
N SER A 13 3.25 3.78 3.75
CA SER A 13 4.13 4.34 4.74
C SER A 13 4.01 5.86 4.75
N PRO A 14 3.58 6.46 5.88
CA PRO A 14 3.48 7.91 5.98
C PRO A 14 4.84 8.59 5.90
N ASN A 15 5.89 7.94 6.40
CA ASN A 15 7.24 8.49 6.37
C ASN A 15 7.76 8.57 4.93
N GLU A 16 7.47 7.55 4.13
CA GLU A 16 7.82 7.53 2.71
C GLU A 16 6.94 8.49 1.90
N SER A 17 5.67 8.62 2.23
CA SER A 17 4.79 9.63 1.62
C SER A 17 5.30 11.05 1.87
N ALA A 18 5.87 11.31 3.06
CA ALA A 18 6.42 12.60 3.43
C ALA A 18 7.77 12.89 2.75
N VAL A 19 8.58 11.86 2.54
CA VAL A 19 9.91 11.99 1.89
C VAL A 19 9.81 11.99 0.37
N GLY A 20 8.86 11.23 -0.18
CA GLY A 20 8.77 10.87 -1.59
C GLY A 20 7.68 11.58 -2.40
N ASP A 21 7.26 12.79 -2.05
CA ASP A 21 6.24 13.55 -2.81
C ASP A 21 4.94 12.74 -3.06
N SER A 22 4.34 12.24 -1.97
CA SER A 22 3.18 11.32 -2.01
C SER A 22 3.45 9.91 -2.56
N ALA A 23 4.72 9.54 -2.79
CA ALA A 23 5.13 8.16 -3.06
C ALA A 23 5.20 7.30 -1.79
N GLY A 24 4.10 7.25 -1.04
CA GLY A 24 3.99 6.49 0.20
C GLY A 24 3.62 5.02 0.02
N PHE A 25 3.36 4.57 -1.20
CA PHE A 25 2.79 3.26 -1.46
C PHE A 25 3.81 2.30 -2.05
N TRP A 26 3.76 1.02 -1.70
CA TRP A 26 4.70 0.06 -2.28
C TRP A 26 4.20 -0.54 -3.59
N SER A 27 5.13 -0.71 -4.52
CA SER A 27 4.99 -1.47 -5.75
C SER A 27 6.11 -2.49 -5.87
N ASN A 28 5.78 -3.73 -6.17
CA ASN A 28 6.76 -4.82 -6.23
C ASN A 28 7.78 -4.65 -7.37
N GLU A 29 7.44 -3.89 -8.42
CA GLU A 29 8.32 -3.61 -9.55
C GLU A 29 9.16 -2.34 -9.37
N PHE A 30 8.60 -1.31 -8.73
CA PHE A 30 9.18 0.04 -8.72
C PHE A 30 9.61 0.52 -7.32
N GLY A 31 9.24 -0.19 -6.25
CA GLY A 31 9.47 0.23 -4.87
C GLY A 31 8.40 1.21 -4.38
N TRP A 32 8.79 2.27 -3.69
CA TRP A 32 7.87 3.29 -3.19
C TRP A 32 7.39 4.22 -4.33
N VAL A 33 6.09 4.22 -4.58
CA VAL A 33 5.40 4.93 -5.65
C VAL A 33 4.09 5.54 -5.14
N THR A 34 3.41 6.30 -5.99
CA THR A 34 2.08 6.85 -5.68
C THR A 34 1.01 5.76 -5.75
N LEU A 35 -0.17 6.05 -5.19
CA LEU A 35 -1.29 5.11 -5.14
C LEU A 35 -1.60 4.49 -6.51
N ASP A 36 -1.61 5.29 -7.59
CA ASP A 36 -1.91 4.85 -8.96
C ASP A 36 -1.01 3.70 -9.46
N GLN A 37 0.24 3.65 -9.00
CA GLN A 37 1.23 2.65 -9.41
C GLN A 37 1.49 1.57 -8.35
N ALA A 38 0.80 1.63 -7.21
CA ALA A 38 1.01 0.73 -6.10
C ALA A 38 0.50 -0.68 -6.41
N THR A 39 1.19 -1.69 -5.87
CA THR A 39 0.76 -3.08 -6.01
C THR A 39 -0.31 -3.39 -4.98
N CYS A 40 -1.49 -3.80 -5.45
CA CYS A 40 -2.54 -4.33 -4.61
C CYS A 40 -2.27 -5.81 -4.28
N PHE A 41 -2.33 -6.14 -3.01
CA PHE A 41 -2.20 -7.47 -2.44
C PHE A 41 -3.56 -7.96 -1.96
N SER A 42 -3.77 -9.28 -1.97
CA SER A 42 -4.97 -9.90 -1.40
C SER A 42 -4.82 -10.09 0.12
N ALA A 43 -5.92 -10.28 0.87
CA ALA A 43 -5.85 -10.54 2.32
C ALA A 43 -5.02 -11.80 2.66
N GLU A 44 -5.05 -12.81 1.79
CA GLU A 44 -4.21 -14.01 1.92
C GLU A 44 -2.72 -13.72 1.72
N GLU A 45 -2.39 -12.75 0.86
CA GLU A 45 -1.02 -12.37 0.55
C GLU A 45 -0.42 -11.56 1.68
N ILE A 46 -1.15 -10.58 2.23
CA ILE A 46 -0.65 -9.78 3.37
C ILE A 46 -0.44 -10.61 4.64
N GLY A 47 -1.13 -11.75 4.76
CA GLY A 47 -0.91 -12.71 5.85
C GLY A 47 0.34 -13.57 5.66
N ARG A 48 0.85 -13.67 4.44
CA ARG A 48 2.04 -14.47 4.08
C ARG A 48 3.28 -13.61 3.79
N LEU A 49 3.06 -12.41 3.28
CA LEU A 49 4.08 -11.44 2.90
C LEU A 49 4.29 -10.48 4.07
N GLN A 50 5.56 -10.23 4.38
CA GLN A 50 5.90 -9.17 5.31
C GLN A 50 5.90 -7.83 4.57
N PRO A 51 5.51 -6.74 5.23
CA PRO A 51 5.61 -5.43 4.62
C PRO A 51 7.10 -5.13 4.32
N PRO A 52 7.39 -4.45 3.20
CA PRO A 52 8.75 -4.05 2.84
C PRO A 52 9.33 -3.12 3.91
N ILE A 53 10.66 -3.07 3.98
CA ILE A 53 11.36 -2.13 4.86
C ILE A 53 11.13 -0.69 4.35
N SER A 54 10.40 0.12 5.12
CA SER A 54 10.35 1.59 4.95
C SER A 54 11.53 2.26 5.65
N THR A 55 11.83 3.50 5.26
CA THR A 55 12.85 4.35 5.90
C THR A 55 12.61 4.52 7.40
N GLY A 56 11.34 4.59 7.84
CA GLY A 56 10.97 4.65 9.26
C GLY A 56 10.61 3.30 9.90
N GLY A 57 10.49 2.23 9.11
CA GLY A 57 9.94 0.95 9.58
C GLY A 57 8.42 0.96 9.80
N ASP A 58 7.74 2.01 9.37
CA ASP A 58 6.28 2.21 9.55
C ASP A 58 5.45 1.72 8.34
N ALA A 59 5.98 0.74 7.59
CA ALA A 59 5.25 0.11 6.48
C ALA A 59 4.09 -0.72 7.04
N CYS A 60 2.86 -0.37 6.67
CA CYS A 60 1.67 -1.11 7.08
C CYS A 60 0.81 -1.45 5.87
N PHE A 61 0.20 -2.64 5.88
CA PHE A 61 -0.85 -2.96 4.93
C PHE A 61 -2.12 -2.22 5.33
N VAL A 62 -2.64 -1.41 4.40
CA VAL A 62 -3.90 -0.67 4.56
C VAL A 62 -4.85 -1.09 3.43
N PRO A 63 -6.18 -1.08 3.66
CA PRO A 63 -7.14 -1.38 2.62
C PRO A 63 -7.01 -0.36 1.48
N TRP A 64 -6.93 -0.82 0.23
CA TRP A 64 -6.85 0.04 -0.96
C TRP A 64 -7.95 1.10 -0.97
N GLN A 65 -9.15 0.72 -0.58
CA GLN A 65 -10.31 1.60 -0.56
C GLN A 65 -10.17 2.73 0.47
N GLU A 66 -9.58 2.44 1.64
CA GLU A 66 -9.27 3.46 2.65
C GLU A 66 -8.15 4.37 2.15
N ALA A 67 -7.11 3.79 1.55
CA ALA A 67 -6.02 4.55 0.97
C ALA A 67 -6.49 5.51 -0.14
N GLN A 68 -7.36 5.04 -1.03
CA GLN A 68 -7.93 5.84 -2.10
C GLN A 68 -8.83 6.98 -1.59
N GLN A 69 -9.53 6.79 -0.46
CA GLN A 69 -10.35 7.85 0.11
C GLN A 69 -9.56 8.88 0.91
N HIS A 70 -8.47 8.47 1.56
CA HIS A 70 -7.67 9.34 2.42
C HIS A 70 -6.52 10.05 1.69
N TYR A 71 -5.99 9.44 0.61
CA TYR A 71 -4.78 9.89 -0.07
C TYR A 71 -4.95 10.05 -1.59
N GLY A 72 -6.14 9.76 -2.14
CA GLY A 72 -6.48 9.91 -3.57
C GLY A 72 -6.97 11.29 -3.97
#